data_AF-A0A150PGL3-F1
#
_entry.id   AF-A0A150PGL3-F1
#
_cell.length_a   1.000
_cell.length_b   1.000
_cell.length_c   1.000
_cell.angle_alpha   90.00
_cell.angle_beta   90.00
_cell.angle_gamma   90.00
#
_symmetry.space_group_name_H-M   'P 1'
#
loop_
_entity.id
_entity.type
_entity.pdbx_description
1 polymer ?
#
loop_
_entity_poly.entity_id
_entity_poly.type
_entity_poly.pdbx_seq_one_letter_code
_entity_poly.pdbx_strand_id
1 'polypeptide(L)'
;MAETGGAEPGKPPPVASLERALDQVCDFLSRAEQTARVRALVIEARRLRNVVGNWRSIAPDPDVREEMIARVLRLANDARPRPAPRERRRGRGLGGAPERQP
;
A
#
# COMPACT_ATOMS: atom_id res chain seq x y z
N MET A 1 34.15 6.29 -14.02
CA MET A 1 33.03 7.05 -13.40
C MET A 1 31.94 6.04 -13.06
N ALA A 2 31.87 5.63 -11.80
CA ALA A 2 30.80 4.76 -11.30
C ALA A 2 30.59 5.11 -9.82
N GLU A 3 29.74 6.09 -9.57
CA GLU A 3 29.29 6.40 -8.21
C GLU A 3 28.13 5.44 -7.89
N THR A 4 28.50 4.27 -7.40
CA THR A 4 27.58 3.36 -6.73
C THR A 4 27.23 4.00 -5.38
N GLY A 5 26.26 4.92 -5.40
CA GLY A 5 25.71 5.54 -4.20
C GLY A 5 25.01 4.47 -3.34
N GLY A 6 25.79 3.87 -2.44
CA GLY A 6 25.29 3.00 -1.40
C GLY A 6 24.22 3.74 -0.60
N ALA A 7 23.05 3.12 -0.46
CA ALA A 7 22.07 3.57 0.50
C ALA A 7 22.68 3.38 1.90
N GLU A 8 23.16 4.46 2.49
CA GLU A 8 23.61 4.53 3.88
C GLU A 8 22.48 4.00 4.79
N PRO A 9 22.66 2.88 5.52
CA PRO A 9 21.63 2.34 6.39
C PRO A 9 21.40 3.33 7.54
N GLY A 10 20.30 4.06 7.48
CA GLY A 10 19.93 5.11 8.44
C GLY A 10 19.52 6.42 7.79
N LYS A 11 19.80 6.63 6.49
CA LYS A 11 19.35 7.83 5.79
C LYS A 11 17.93 7.62 5.23
N PRO A 12 16.96 8.47 5.59
CA PRO A 12 15.59 8.25 5.16
C PRO A 12 15.47 8.45 3.64
N PRO A 13 14.60 7.70 2.94
CA PRO A 13 14.58 7.62 1.47
C PRO A 13 14.45 9.00 0.83
N PRO A 14 15.14 9.30 -0.28
CA PRO A 14 15.11 10.64 -0.87
C PRO A 14 13.68 11.05 -1.26
N VAL A 15 13.39 12.36 -1.24
CA VAL A 15 12.06 12.92 -1.55
C VAL A 15 11.53 12.40 -2.90
N ALA A 16 12.40 12.30 -3.91
CA ALA A 16 12.03 11.75 -5.22
C ALA A 16 11.52 10.30 -5.18
N SER A 17 11.98 9.49 -4.22
CA SER A 17 11.45 8.13 -4.01
C SER A 17 10.04 8.15 -3.43
N LEU A 18 9.72 9.11 -2.55
CA LEU A 18 8.37 9.31 -2.04
C LEU A 18 7.42 9.78 -3.14
N GLU A 19 7.86 10.72 -3.98
CA GLU A 19 7.10 11.17 -5.15
C GLU A 19 6.74 9.98 -6.04
N ARG A 20 7.74 9.18 -6.44
CA ARG A 20 7.53 7.98 -7.26
C ARG A 20 6.61 6.95 -6.62
N ALA A 21 6.76 6.69 -5.32
CA ALA A 21 5.90 5.73 -4.61
C ALA A 21 4.43 6.20 -4.63
N LEU A 22 4.17 7.48 -4.42
CA LEU A 22 2.83 8.06 -4.48
C LEU A 22 2.24 8.03 -5.91
N ASP A 23 3.06 8.29 -6.93
CA ASP A 23 2.64 8.17 -8.34
C ASP A 23 2.26 6.72 -8.68
N GLN A 24 3.03 5.73 -8.20
CA GLN A 24 2.71 4.31 -8.37
C GLN A 24 1.41 3.90 -7.65
N VAL A 25 1.18 4.39 -6.43
CA VAL A 25 -0.08 4.14 -5.70
C VAL A 25 -1.27 4.75 -6.44
N CYS A 26 -1.14 5.97 -6.94
CA CYS A 26 -2.16 6.63 -7.76
C CYS A 26 -2.48 5.83 -9.03
N ASP A 27 -1.48 5.40 -9.79
CA ASP A 27 -1.66 4.59 -11.01
C ASP A 27 -2.33 3.26 -10.68
N PHE A 28 -1.89 2.57 -9.62
CA PHE A 28 -2.48 1.32 -9.18
C PHE A 28 -3.96 1.48 -8.83
N LEU A 29 -4.29 2.48 -7.99
CA LEU A 29 -5.66 2.73 -7.57
C LEU A 29 -6.55 3.19 -8.73
N SER A 30 -6.00 3.90 -9.72
CA SER A 30 -6.75 4.33 -10.91
C SER A 30 -7.23 3.16 -11.77
N ARG A 31 -6.60 1.99 -11.65
CA ARG A 31 -6.96 0.76 -12.38
C ARG A 31 -7.86 -0.17 -11.56
N ALA A 32 -8.03 0.12 -10.26
CA ALA A 32 -8.85 -0.68 -9.36
C ALA A 32 -10.35 -0.36 -9.52
N GLU A 33 -11.20 -1.22 -8.98
CA GLU A 33 -12.63 -0.96 -8.93
C GLU A 33 -12.92 0.31 -8.12
N GLN A 34 -13.65 1.26 -8.71
CA GLN A 34 -13.84 2.61 -8.19
C GLN A 34 -14.90 2.70 -7.09
N THR A 35 -14.65 1.96 -6.01
CA THR A 35 -15.40 2.00 -4.75
C THR A 35 -15.16 3.31 -3.98
N ALA A 36 -16.02 3.64 -3.02
CA ALA A 36 -15.84 4.81 -2.16
C ALA A 36 -14.48 4.79 -1.43
N ARG A 37 -14.03 3.60 -1.00
CA ARG A 37 -12.72 3.42 -0.36
C ARG A 37 -11.56 3.73 -1.30
N VAL A 38 -11.59 3.18 -2.52
CA VAL A 38 -10.53 3.44 -3.52
C VAL A 38 -10.46 4.92 -3.87
N ARG A 39 -11.61 5.58 -4.04
CA ARG A 39 -11.66 7.04 -4.28
C ARG A 39 -11.04 7.84 -3.14
N ALA A 40 -11.32 7.48 -1.88
CA ALA A 40 -10.72 8.12 -0.71
C ALA A 40 -9.19 7.96 -0.69
N LEU A 41 -8.69 6.75 -1.00
CA LEU A 41 -7.25 6.49 -1.08
C LEU A 41 -6.57 7.27 -2.21
N VAL A 42 -7.22 7.44 -3.37
CA VAL A 42 -6.70 8.27 -4.48
C VAL A 42 -6.60 9.74 -4.06
N ILE A 43 -7.61 10.27 -3.37
CA ILE A 43 -7.60 11.65 -2.88
C ILE A 43 -6.43 11.85 -1.92
N GLU A 44 -6.24 10.91 -0.98
CA GLU A 44 -5.14 11.00 -0.03
C GLU A 44 -3.77 10.89 -0.72
N ALA A 45 -3.60 9.94 -1.65
CA ALA A 45 -2.36 9.82 -2.44
C ALA A 45 -2.01 11.12 -3.16
N ARG A 46 -2.99 11.75 -3.82
CA ARG A 46 -2.80 13.04 -4.52
C ARG A 46 -2.47 14.17 -3.55
N ARG A 47 -3.12 14.21 -2.38
CA ARG A 47 -2.83 15.22 -1.36
C ARG A 47 -1.40 15.10 -0.84
N LEU A 48 -0.97 13.89 -0.48
CA LEU A 48 0.40 13.65 -0.04
C LEU A 48 1.41 13.97 -1.14
N ARG A 49 1.10 13.66 -2.42
CA ARG A 49 1.98 13.98 -3.55
C ARG A 49 2.21 15.48 -3.71
N ASN A 50 1.17 16.29 -3.50
CA ASN A 50 1.29 17.74 -3.53
C ASN A 50 2.17 18.24 -2.38
N VAL A 51 1.97 17.73 -1.15
CA VAL A 51 2.81 18.09 0.02
C VAL A 51 4.28 17.77 -0.24
N VAL A 52 4.58 16.54 -0.68
CA VAL A 52 5.93 16.10 -1.00
C VAL A 52 6.53 16.88 -2.17
N GLY A 53 5.71 17.28 -3.15
CA GLY A 53 6.16 18.14 -4.25
C GLY A 53 6.65 19.50 -3.78
N ASN A 54 5.98 20.09 -2.78
CA ASN A 54 6.39 21.36 -2.17
C ASN A 54 7.74 21.25 -1.44
N TRP A 55 8.13 20.04 -1.03
CA TRP A 55 9.39 19.83 -0.31
C TRP A 55 10.65 20.03 -1.16
N ARG A 56 10.50 20.03 -2.50
CA ARG A 56 11.60 20.38 -3.41
C ARG A 56 12.00 21.85 -3.30
N SER A 57 11.06 22.71 -2.88
CA SER A 57 11.28 24.13 -2.67
C SER A 57 11.60 24.46 -1.22
N ILE A 58 10.98 23.74 -0.27
CA ILE A 58 11.15 23.97 1.17
C ILE A 58 11.42 22.64 1.87
N ALA A 59 12.64 22.44 2.36
CA ALA A 59 12.99 21.21 3.05
C ALA A 59 12.11 21.02 4.30
N PRO A 60 11.46 19.86 4.47
CA PRO A 60 10.68 19.58 5.67
C PRO A 60 11.60 19.29 6.85
N ASP A 61 11.02 19.44 8.03
CA ASP A 61 11.62 18.96 9.28
C ASP A 61 11.81 17.42 9.24
N PRO A 62 12.89 16.87 9.82
CA PRO A 62 13.15 15.42 9.82
C PRO A 62 11.99 14.60 10.40
N ASP A 63 11.38 15.03 11.50
CA ASP A 63 10.26 14.30 12.11
C ASP A 63 9.04 14.25 11.17
N VAL A 64 8.76 15.37 10.49
CA VAL A 64 7.69 15.47 9.48
C VAL A 64 7.96 14.53 8.30
N ARG A 65 9.23 14.41 7.92
CA ARG A 65 9.68 13.52 6.85
C ARG A 65 9.49 12.06 7.22
N GLU A 66 9.82 11.67 8.45
CA GLU A 66 9.62 10.31 8.97
C GLU A 66 8.14 9.93 9.05
N GLU A 67 7.31 10.83 9.60
CA GLU A 67 5.86 10.65 9.62
C GLU A 67 5.29 10.47 8.20
N MET A 68 5.73 11.28 7.23
CA MET A 68 5.28 11.14 5.84
C MET A 68 5.68 9.78 5.25
N ILE A 69 6.88 9.28 5.53
CA ILE A 69 7.31 7.95 5.09
C ILE A 69 6.35 6.89 5.66
N ALA A 70 6.05 6.95 6.95
CA ALA A 70 5.10 6.03 7.59
C ALA A 70 3.70 6.10 6.97
N ARG A 71 3.21 7.31 6.65
CA ARG A 71 1.92 7.51 5.97
C ARG A 71 1.90 6.93 4.57
N VAL A 72 2.94 7.13 3.77
CA VAL A 72 3.05 6.56 2.41
C VAL A 72 3.09 5.03 2.47
N LEU A 73 3.84 4.45 3.42
CA LEU A 73 3.88 2.99 3.61
C LEU A 73 2.51 2.42 4.00
N ARG A 74 1.81 3.07 4.93
CA ARG A 74 0.45 2.68 5.32
C ARG A 74 -0.50 2.78 4.13
N LEU A 75 -0.45 3.88 3.37
CA LEU A 75 -1.29 4.08 2.19
C LEU A 75 -1.06 3.00 1.13
N ALA A 76 0.19 2.65 0.85
CA ALA A 76 0.54 1.58 -0.08
C ALA A 76 0.01 0.22 0.39
N ASN A 77 0.06 -0.06 1.70
CA ASN A 77 -0.50 -1.27 2.27
C ASN A 77 -2.04 -1.30 2.16
N ASP A 78 -2.71 -0.17 2.42
CA ASP A 78 -4.17 -0.04 2.30
C ASP A 78 -4.68 -0.11 0.86
N ALA A 79 -3.88 0.37 -0.10
CA ALA A 79 -4.16 0.25 -1.52
C ALA A 79 -4.07 -1.21 -2.00
N ARG A 80 -3.27 -2.04 -1.33
CA ARG A 80 -3.05 -3.43 -1.75
C ARG A 80 -4.35 -4.25 -1.58
N PRO A 81 -4.79 -4.99 -2.61
CA PRO A 81 -5.97 -5.82 -2.49
C PRO A 81 -5.71 -6.88 -1.42
N ARG A 82 -6.59 -6.96 -0.43
CA ARG A 82 -6.54 -8.06 0.55
C ARG A 82 -6.72 -9.36 -0.24
N PRO A 83 -5.86 -10.37 -0.03
CA PRO A 83 -6.10 -11.67 -0.63
C PRO A 83 -7.49 -12.13 -0.19
N ALA A 84 -8.30 -12.56 -1.16
CA ALA A 84 -9.62 -13.11 -0.87
C ALA A 84 -9.48 -14.18 0.23
N PRO A 85 -10.40 -14.23 1.20
CA PRO A 85 -10.38 -15.29 2.19
C PRO A 85 -10.38 -16.60 1.41
N ARG A 86 -9.33 -17.41 1.59
CA ARG A 86 -9.27 -18.76 1.03
C ARG A 86 -10.46 -19.50 1.63
N GLU A 87 -11.53 -19.60 0.85
CA GLU A 87 -12.71 -20.35 1.21
C GLU A 87 -12.22 -21.74 1.59
N ARG A 88 -12.28 -22.05 2.90
CA ARG A 88 -12.04 -23.40 3.40
C ARG A 88 -12.94 -24.28 2.57
N ARG A 89 -12.35 -25.07 1.66
CA ARG A 89 -13.05 -26.15 0.95
C ARG A 89 -13.93 -26.83 1.99
N ARG A 90 -15.25 -26.63 1.87
CA ARG A 90 -16.25 -27.42 2.57
C ARG A 90 -15.92 -28.87 2.22
N GLY A 91 -15.31 -29.59 3.15
CA GLY A 91 -15.35 -31.04 3.18
C GLY A 91 -16.79 -31.46 3.41
N ARG A 92 -17.60 -31.38 2.36
CA ARG A 92 -18.94 -31.96 2.30
C ARG A 92 -18.75 -33.46 2.08
N GLY A 93 -18.38 -34.17 3.14
CA GLY A 93 -18.56 -35.60 3.26
C GLY A 93 -19.88 -35.85 3.96
N LEU A 94 -20.98 -35.84 3.21
CA LEU A 94 -22.25 -36.41 3.67
C LEU A 94 -22.49 -37.68 2.86
N GLY A 95 -22.72 -38.77 3.58
CA GLY A 95 -23.16 -40.05 3.06
C GLY A 95 -22.50 -41.17 3.87
N GLY A 96 -23.17 -41.87 4.78
CA GLY A 96 -24.52 -41.81 5.28
C GLY A 96 -24.58 -42.88 6.38
N ALA A 97 -25.26 -42.61 7.49
CA ALA A 97 -25.86 -43.69 8.25
C ALA A 97 -27.28 -43.84 7.68
N PRO A 98 -27.77 -45.07 7.48
CA PRO A 98 -28.59 -45.60 8.56
C PRO A 98 -28.58 -47.13 8.72
N GLU A 99 -29.10 -47.52 9.89
CA GLU A 99 -29.90 -48.72 10.18
C GLU A 99 -29.24 -50.10 10.40
N ARG A 100 -29.24 -50.46 11.70
CA ARG A 100 -29.90 -51.63 12.33
C ARG A 100 -29.73 -53.05 11.75
N GLN A 101 -29.06 -53.87 12.58
CA GLN A 101 -29.41 -55.25 13.04
C GLN A 101 -29.48 -56.38 12.00
N PRO A 102 -29.39 -57.68 12.38
CA PRO A 102 -29.50 -58.30 13.71
C PRO A 102 -28.18 -58.63 14.43
#